data_AF-K1WX97-F1
#
_entry.id   AF-K1WX97-F1
#
_cell.length_a   1.000
_cell.length_b   1.000
_cell.length_c   1.000
_cell.angle_alpha   90.00
_cell.angle_beta   90.00
_cell.angle_gamma   90.00
#
_symmetry.space_group_name_H-M   'P 1'
#
loop_
_entity.id
_entity.type
_entity.pdbx_description
1 polymer ?
#
loop_
_entity_poly.entity_id
_entity_poly.type
_entity_poly.pdbx_seq_one_letter_code
_entity_poly.pdbx_strand_id
1 'polypeptide(L)'
;MEAVYAAGQGVSYDRAEKERREKDQRTAVIIYLNDLDFSGTYVERLLSEWRAQPPAVWDESELPRVTEELELFGDLALKFRLKCKAGLDALFANVLRPRVRQLLDEVYKDVRYVLDEDSFADAEERDVVRRRFVRLFTSLTEEYKAYLSDSNFQSLFALLLESLVRPWEKLAMGLQYTDFGAVRFERDIKNIVNFLNNQTSFGLNVVREKMVRLNQIALVLNFDEDELADIDNVGVPWRLSSNEIQQVLELRV
;
A
#
# COMPACT_ATOMS: atom_id res chain seq x y z
N MET A 1 7.57 -14.02 47.87
CA MET A 1 6.59 -13.67 46.82
C MET A 1 6.69 -12.20 46.42
N GLU A 2 6.82 -11.23 47.33
CA GLU A 2 6.89 -9.78 46.99
C GLU A 2 8.04 -9.37 46.04
N ALA A 3 9.23 -9.97 46.15
CA ALA A 3 10.36 -9.61 45.28
C ALA A 3 10.15 -9.99 43.79
N VAL A 4 9.36 -11.02 43.51
CA VAL A 4 9.03 -11.45 42.13
C VAL A 4 7.98 -10.53 41.51
N TYR A 5 7.04 -10.01 42.31
CA TYR A 5 6.06 -9.01 41.87
C TYR A 5 6.70 -7.64 41.63
N ALA A 6 7.66 -7.21 42.45
CA ALA A 6 8.38 -5.95 42.26
C ALA A 6 9.27 -5.95 41.01
N ALA A 7 9.96 -7.07 40.73
CA ALA A 7 10.77 -7.23 39.51
C ALA A 7 9.90 -7.28 38.23
N GLY A 8 8.73 -7.92 38.28
CA GLY A 8 7.77 -7.93 37.17
C GLY A 8 7.13 -6.57 36.89
N GLN A 9 6.90 -5.75 37.92
CA GLN A 9 6.36 -4.39 37.78
C GLN A 9 7.38 -3.41 37.18
N GLY A 10 8.67 -3.49 37.56
CA GLY A 10 9.73 -2.65 36.98
C GLY A 10 9.98 -2.93 35.50
N VAL A 11 10.02 -4.21 35.10
CA VAL A 11 10.21 -4.60 33.69
C VAL A 11 8.99 -4.24 32.82
N SER A 12 7.77 -4.34 33.37
CA SER A 12 6.56 -3.92 32.67
C SER A 12 6.48 -2.39 32.50
N TYR A 13 6.95 -1.62 33.48
CA TYR A 13 7.01 -0.16 33.42
C TYR A 13 8.00 0.33 32.38
N ASP A 14 9.23 -0.21 32.38
CA ASP A 14 10.26 0.14 31.39
C ASP A 14 9.83 -0.19 29.96
N ARG A 15 9.10 -1.29 29.77
CA ARG A 15 8.53 -1.66 28.47
C ARG A 15 7.45 -0.67 28.01
N ALA A 16 6.51 -0.34 28.89
CA ALA A 16 5.45 0.61 28.58
C ALA A 16 6.01 2.02 28.27
N GLU A 17 7.03 2.45 29.01
CA GLU A 17 7.69 3.74 28.75
C GLU A 17 8.44 3.74 27.42
N LYS A 18 9.13 2.64 27.09
CA LYS A 18 9.78 2.47 25.78
C LYS A 18 8.76 2.52 24.63
N GLU A 19 7.66 1.77 24.73
CA GLU A 19 6.60 1.76 23.71
C GLU A 19 5.99 3.16 23.53
N ARG A 20 5.80 3.91 24.62
CA ARG A 20 5.34 5.30 24.56
C ARG A 20 6.33 6.21 23.83
N ARG A 21 7.63 6.13 24.16
CA ARG A 21 8.69 6.92 23.49
C ARG A 21 8.77 6.62 22.00
N GLU A 22 8.68 5.35 21.61
CA GLU A 22 8.67 4.94 20.19
C GLU A 22 7.44 5.48 19.44
N LYS A 23 6.28 5.52 20.11
CA LYS A 23 5.08 6.14 19.56
C LYS A 23 5.25 7.65 19.38
N ASP A 24 5.71 8.36 20.41
CA ASP A 24 5.92 9.82 20.35
C ASP A 24 6.92 10.20 19.25
N GLN A 25 8.01 9.42 19.09
CA GLN A 25 8.97 9.61 18.01
C GLN A 25 8.36 9.41 16.62
N ARG A 26 7.50 8.40 16.46
CA ARG A 26 6.80 8.13 15.20
C ARG A 26 5.84 9.26 14.84
N THR A 27 5.07 9.74 15.82
CA THR A 27 4.18 10.89 15.63
C THR A 27 4.98 12.14 15.24
N ALA A 28 6.12 12.39 15.89
CA ALA A 28 6.98 13.51 15.53
C ALA A 28 7.50 13.40 14.08
N VAL A 29 7.96 12.22 13.66
CA VAL A 29 8.37 11.98 12.26
C VAL A 29 7.24 12.27 11.28
N ILE A 30 6.02 11.80 11.57
CA ILE A 30 4.84 12.05 10.73
C ILE A 30 4.58 13.57 10.58
N ILE A 31 4.65 14.32 11.69
CA ILE A 31 4.45 15.78 11.67
C ILE A 31 5.51 16.45 10.79
N TYR A 32 6.79 16.09 10.95
CA TYR A 32 7.86 16.64 10.12
C TYR A 32 7.71 16.32 8.63
N LEU A 33 7.22 15.12 8.29
CA LEU A 33 6.96 14.75 6.89
C LEU A 33 5.86 15.61 6.27
N ASN A 34 4.78 15.88 7.01
CA ASN A 34 3.74 16.77 6.54
C ASN A 34 4.25 18.20 6.38
N ASP A 35 5.04 18.69 7.33
CA ASP A 35 5.60 20.04 7.27
C ASP A 35 6.53 20.22 6.04
N LEU A 36 7.33 19.20 5.72
CA LEU A 36 8.15 19.19 4.50
C LEU A 36 7.29 19.21 3.22
N ASP A 37 6.21 18.42 3.18
CA ASP A 37 5.26 18.35 2.06
C ASP A 37 4.56 19.70 1.84
N PHE A 38 4.03 20.30 2.90
CA PHE A 38 3.40 21.62 2.86
C PHE A 38 4.40 22.72 2.50
N SER A 39 5.61 22.69 3.06
CA SER A 39 6.65 23.68 2.77
C SER A 39 7.05 23.66 1.29
N GLY A 40 7.22 22.46 0.70
CA GLY A 40 7.48 22.33 -0.74
C GLY A 40 6.35 22.90 -1.59
N THR A 41 5.11 22.53 -1.26
CA THR A 41 3.90 23.01 -1.94
C THR A 41 3.74 24.53 -1.86
N TYR A 42 4.01 25.13 -0.69
CA TYR A 42 3.90 26.57 -0.51
C TYR A 42 4.97 27.33 -1.28
N VAL A 43 6.21 26.86 -1.30
CA VAL A 43 7.27 27.48 -2.12
C VAL A 43 6.90 27.43 -3.59
N GLU A 44 6.42 26.30 -4.09
CA GLU A 44 5.97 26.16 -5.49
C GLU A 44 4.82 27.10 -5.82
N ARG A 45 3.84 27.22 -4.91
CA ARG A 45 2.71 28.12 -5.09
C ARG A 45 3.17 29.58 -5.12
N LEU A 46 4.03 29.99 -4.20
CA LEU A 46 4.58 31.35 -4.17
C LEU A 46 5.33 31.69 -5.47
N LEU A 47 6.13 30.76 -5.98
CA LEU A 47 6.83 30.95 -7.26
C LEU A 47 5.87 30.98 -8.45
N SER A 48 4.82 30.16 -8.43
CA SER A 48 3.79 30.19 -9.47
C SER A 48 3.00 31.50 -9.47
N GLU A 49 2.62 32.00 -8.30
CA GLU A 49 1.94 33.28 -8.14
C GLU A 49 2.82 34.44 -8.59
N TRP A 50 4.10 34.43 -8.20
CA TRP A 50 5.09 35.41 -8.68
C TRP A 50 5.18 35.43 -10.21
N ARG A 51 5.36 34.27 -10.85
CA ARG A 51 5.49 34.18 -12.32
C ARG A 51 4.23 34.66 -13.05
N ALA A 52 3.06 34.41 -12.47
CA ALA A 52 1.79 34.80 -13.08
C ALA A 52 1.54 36.31 -12.95
N GLN A 53 1.87 36.89 -11.79
CA GLN A 53 1.62 38.30 -11.51
C GLN A 53 2.68 38.86 -10.53
N PRO A 54 3.83 39.32 -11.05
CA PRO A 54 4.81 40.00 -10.23
C PRO A 54 4.17 41.25 -9.59
N PRO A 55 4.40 41.51 -8.30
CA PRO A 55 3.93 42.73 -7.66
C PRO A 55 4.52 43.96 -8.33
N ALA A 56 3.72 45.02 -8.45
CA ALA A 56 4.10 46.28 -9.11
C ALA A 56 5.12 47.14 -8.31
N VAL A 57 5.86 46.54 -7.38
CA VAL A 57 6.88 47.19 -6.56
C VAL A 57 8.20 47.33 -7.34
N TRP A 58 8.44 46.47 -8.33
CA TRP A 58 9.66 46.45 -9.14
C TRP A 58 9.43 46.99 -10.54
N ASP A 59 10.44 47.68 -11.08
CA ASP A 59 10.43 48.15 -12.45
C ASP A 59 10.64 46.98 -13.44
N GLU A 60 10.14 47.10 -14.67
CA GLU A 60 10.26 46.04 -15.69
C GLU A 60 11.72 45.62 -15.97
N SER A 61 12.67 46.55 -15.80
CA SER A 61 14.10 46.27 -15.96
C SER A 61 14.70 45.45 -14.82
N GLU A 62 14.08 45.45 -13.63
CA GLU A 62 14.52 44.72 -12.44
C GLU A 62 13.94 43.31 -12.37
N LEU A 63 12.76 43.09 -12.98
CA LEU A 63 12.04 41.81 -12.95
C LEU A 63 12.88 40.60 -13.35
N PRO A 64 13.75 40.62 -14.38
CA PRO A 64 14.55 39.46 -14.75
C PRO A 64 15.51 39.03 -13.61
N ARG A 65 16.16 39.99 -12.97
CA ARG A 65 17.12 39.72 -11.89
C ARG A 65 16.42 39.23 -10.62
N VAL A 66 15.29 39.83 -10.25
CA VAL A 66 14.50 39.39 -9.10
C VAL A 66 13.94 37.98 -9.33
N THR A 67 13.49 37.70 -10.55
CA THR A 67 13.02 36.37 -10.93
C THR A 67 14.13 35.34 -10.80
N GLU A 68 15.34 35.62 -11.29
CA GLU A 68 16.49 34.70 -11.15
C GLU A 68 16.80 34.36 -9.69
N GLU A 69 16.79 35.34 -8.79
CA GLU A 69 16.99 35.11 -7.34
C GLU A 69 15.83 34.32 -6.72
N LEU A 70 14.59 34.57 -7.12
CA LEU A 70 13.43 33.84 -6.63
C LEU A 70 13.41 32.39 -7.12
N GLU A 71 13.89 32.11 -8.33
CA GLU A 71 14.01 30.74 -8.85
C GLU A 71 14.93 29.87 -7.98
N LEU A 72 15.88 30.45 -7.23
CA LEU A 72 16.69 29.72 -6.25
C LEU A 72 15.86 29.10 -5.12
N PHE A 73 14.68 29.64 -4.82
CA PHE A 73 13.74 28.99 -3.88
C PHE A 73 13.12 27.73 -4.48
N GLY A 74 13.07 27.60 -5.81
CA GLY A 74 12.63 26.36 -6.48
C GLY A 74 13.47 25.15 -6.07
N ASP A 75 14.78 25.35 -5.91
CA ASP A 75 15.69 24.32 -5.39
C ASP A 75 15.33 23.90 -3.97
N LEU A 76 14.83 24.83 -3.15
CA LEU A 76 14.39 24.52 -1.79
C LEU A 76 13.13 23.65 -1.81
N ALA A 77 12.16 23.94 -2.68
CA ALA A 77 10.98 23.08 -2.85
C ALA A 77 11.36 21.66 -3.29
N LEU A 78 12.31 21.53 -4.22
CA LEU A 78 12.84 20.23 -4.62
C LEU A 78 13.51 19.51 -3.43
N LYS A 79 14.35 20.22 -2.64
CA LYS A 79 14.99 19.65 -1.44
C LYS A 79 13.96 19.17 -0.41
N PHE A 80 12.90 19.93 -0.16
CA PHE A 80 11.82 19.51 0.74
C PHE A 80 11.12 18.24 0.26
N ARG A 81 10.75 18.17 -1.03
CA ARG A 81 10.14 16.97 -1.62
C ARG A 81 11.05 15.74 -1.53
N LEU A 82 12.33 15.90 -1.85
CA LEU A 82 13.30 14.81 -1.75
C LEU A 82 13.48 14.32 -0.31
N LYS A 83 13.53 15.23 0.67
CA LYS A 83 13.63 14.87 2.09
C LYS A 83 12.35 14.23 2.61
N CYS A 84 11.18 14.71 2.21
CA CYS A 84 9.90 14.10 2.55
C CYS A 84 9.82 12.66 2.02
N LYS A 85 10.13 12.46 0.72
CA LYS A 85 10.17 11.14 0.10
C LYS A 85 11.13 10.19 0.83
N ALA A 86 12.37 10.63 1.08
CA ALA A 86 13.36 9.82 1.77
C ALA A 86 12.91 9.44 3.19
N GLY A 87 12.22 10.34 3.90
CA GLY A 87 11.68 10.06 5.22
C GLY A 87 10.49 9.09 5.20
N LEU A 88 9.61 9.17 4.19
CA LEU A 88 8.55 8.19 3.96
C LEU A 88 9.12 6.80 3.64
N ASP A 89 10.14 6.73 2.78
CA ASP A 89 10.85 5.48 2.45
C ASP A 89 11.48 4.87 3.71
N ALA A 90 12.11 5.70 4.55
CA ALA A 90 12.71 5.25 5.81
C ALA A 90 11.66 4.78 6.83
N LEU A 91 10.53 5.49 6.95
CA LEU A 91 9.41 5.10 7.79
C LEU A 91 8.86 3.75 7.35
N PHE A 92 8.63 3.57 6.05
CA PHE A 92 8.17 2.32 5.49
C PHE A 92 9.17 1.19 5.74
N ALA A 93 10.44 1.38 5.37
CA ALA A 93 11.45 0.35 5.42
C ALA A 93 11.71 -0.17 6.85
N ASN A 94 11.75 0.73 7.84
CA ASN A 94 12.12 0.38 9.21
C ASN A 94 10.93 -0.04 10.07
N VAL A 95 9.73 0.48 9.81
CA VAL A 95 8.58 0.28 10.70
C VAL A 95 7.51 -0.62 10.08
N LEU A 96 7.13 -0.35 8.83
CA LEU A 96 5.98 -1.02 8.21
C LEU A 96 6.36 -2.30 7.48
N ARG A 97 7.48 -2.31 6.75
CA ARG A 97 7.90 -3.44 5.91
C ARG A 97 7.96 -4.79 6.68
N PRO A 98 8.49 -4.87 7.91
CA PRO A 98 8.47 -6.12 8.67
C PRO A 98 7.05 -6.64 8.97
N ARG A 99 6.14 -5.72 9.31
CA ARG A 99 4.74 -6.04 9.63
C ARG A 99 3.96 -6.45 8.39
N VAL A 100 4.23 -5.79 7.26
CA VAL A 100 3.64 -6.14 5.96
C VAL A 100 4.00 -7.56 5.54
N ARG A 101 5.26 -7.98 5.75
CA ARG A 101 5.70 -9.34 5.40
C ARG A 101 4.88 -10.42 6.11
N GLN A 102 4.49 -10.18 7.36
CA GLN A 102 3.71 -11.12 8.17
C GLN A 102 2.20 -11.06 7.85
N LEU A 103 1.74 -10.02 7.15
CA LEU A 103 0.32 -9.79 6.92
C LEU A 103 -0.30 -10.95 6.13
N LEU A 104 0.31 -11.37 5.03
CA LEU A 104 -0.25 -12.43 4.18
C LEU A 104 -0.24 -13.79 4.88
N ASP A 105 0.81 -14.09 5.65
CA ASP A 105 0.90 -15.32 6.44
C ASP A 105 -0.27 -15.43 7.42
N GLU A 106 -0.61 -14.34 8.10
CA GLU A 106 -1.75 -14.30 9.04
C GLU A 106 -3.11 -14.30 8.34
N VAL A 107 -3.22 -13.62 7.18
CA VAL A 107 -4.46 -13.60 6.39
C VAL A 107 -4.79 -15.00 5.88
N TYR A 108 -3.82 -15.69 5.29
CA TYR A 108 -3.97 -17.00 4.65
C TYR A 108 -3.72 -18.19 5.60
N LYS A 109 -3.48 -17.94 6.89
CA LYS A 109 -3.30 -18.98 7.88
C LYS A 109 -4.49 -19.96 7.88
N ASP A 110 -4.21 -21.24 7.67
CA ASP A 110 -5.21 -22.32 7.60
C ASP A 110 -6.26 -22.15 6.47
N VAL A 111 -5.95 -21.35 5.43
CA VAL A 111 -6.80 -21.19 4.25
C VAL A 111 -6.34 -22.14 3.14
N ARG A 112 -7.28 -22.81 2.49
CA ARG A 112 -7.05 -23.67 1.33
C ARG A 112 -8.11 -23.36 0.26
N TYR A 113 -7.73 -23.51 -1.00
CA TYR A 113 -8.64 -23.39 -2.15
C TYR A 113 -8.89 -24.73 -2.86
N VAL A 114 -8.59 -25.85 -2.20
CA VAL A 114 -9.09 -27.16 -2.63
C VAL A 114 -10.40 -27.37 -1.88
N LEU A 115 -11.51 -26.97 -2.51
CA LEU A 115 -12.84 -26.90 -1.91
C LEU A 115 -13.83 -27.80 -2.66
N ASP A 116 -14.67 -28.49 -1.88
CA ASP A 116 -15.92 -29.08 -2.33
C ASP A 116 -17.10 -28.11 -2.09
N GLU A 117 -18.32 -28.53 -2.43
CA GLU A 117 -19.52 -27.68 -2.33
C GLU A 117 -19.80 -27.22 -0.89
N ASP A 118 -19.70 -28.14 0.08
CA ASP A 118 -19.95 -27.84 1.50
C ASP A 118 -18.89 -26.87 2.07
N SER A 119 -17.61 -27.15 1.81
CA SER A 119 -16.51 -26.29 2.26
C SER A 119 -16.48 -24.93 1.55
N PHE A 120 -16.95 -24.86 0.31
CA PHE A 120 -17.16 -23.60 -0.40
C PHE A 120 -18.24 -22.76 0.29
N ALA A 121 -19.41 -23.34 0.58
CA ALA A 121 -20.49 -22.64 1.30
C ALA A 121 -20.03 -22.15 2.69
N ASP A 122 -19.31 -23.00 3.43
CA ASP A 122 -18.69 -22.64 4.72
C ASP A 122 -17.68 -21.48 4.58
N ALA A 123 -16.85 -21.50 3.53
CA ALA A 123 -15.88 -20.44 3.26
C ALA A 123 -16.56 -19.12 2.88
N GLU A 124 -17.69 -19.18 2.17
CA GLU A 124 -18.51 -18.00 1.82
C GLU A 124 -19.09 -17.34 3.07
N GLU A 125 -19.70 -18.13 3.96
CA GLU A 125 -20.29 -17.62 5.20
C GLU A 125 -19.22 -17.03 6.12
N ARG A 126 -18.07 -17.70 6.24
CA ARG A 126 -17.01 -17.27 7.14
C ARG A 126 -16.16 -16.13 6.56
N ASP A 127 -16.06 -15.94 5.26
CA ASP A 127 -15.33 -14.82 4.61
C ASP A 127 -13.97 -14.46 5.29
N VAL A 128 -13.19 -15.47 5.67
CA VAL A 128 -12.10 -15.31 6.64
C VAL A 128 -10.95 -14.46 6.10
N VAL A 129 -10.62 -14.64 4.82
CA VAL A 129 -9.52 -13.94 4.12
C VAL A 129 -9.80 -12.43 4.12
N ARG A 130 -10.97 -12.02 3.64
CA ARG A 130 -11.38 -10.60 3.65
C ARG A 130 -11.40 -10.03 5.06
N ARG A 131 -12.06 -10.70 6.02
CA ARG A 131 -12.19 -10.20 7.40
C ARG A 131 -10.82 -10.02 8.06
N ARG A 132 -9.91 -10.98 7.89
CA ARG A 132 -8.54 -10.88 8.42
C ARG A 132 -7.75 -9.79 7.72
N PHE A 133 -7.81 -9.71 6.39
CA PHE A 133 -7.09 -8.70 5.63
C PHE A 133 -7.52 -7.29 6.05
N VAL A 134 -8.82 -7.01 6.05
CA VAL A 134 -9.37 -5.70 6.44
C VAL A 134 -8.89 -5.32 7.84
N ARG A 135 -9.05 -6.21 8.82
CA ARG A 135 -8.65 -5.95 10.20
C ARG A 135 -7.15 -5.66 10.34
N LEU A 136 -6.30 -6.51 9.74
CA LEU A 136 -4.84 -6.39 9.84
C LEU A 136 -4.34 -5.15 9.09
N PHE A 137 -4.86 -4.90 7.89
CA PHE A 137 -4.49 -3.75 7.08
C PHE A 137 -4.93 -2.42 7.72
N THR A 138 -6.15 -2.35 8.25
CA THR A 138 -6.62 -1.17 9.00
C THR A 138 -5.75 -0.94 10.22
N SER A 139 -5.50 -1.96 11.05
CA SER A 139 -4.62 -1.83 12.23
C SER A 139 -3.19 -1.39 11.88
N LEU A 140 -2.70 -1.76 10.69
CA LEU A 140 -1.39 -1.35 10.20
C LEU A 140 -1.35 0.12 9.77
N THR A 141 -2.45 0.63 9.20
CA THR A 141 -2.47 1.91 8.45
C THR A 141 -3.24 3.04 9.13
N GLU A 142 -4.12 2.74 10.09
CA GLU A 142 -5.05 3.69 10.71
C GLU A 142 -4.34 4.90 11.32
N GLU A 143 -3.28 4.68 12.10
CA GLU A 143 -2.49 5.77 12.70
C GLU A 143 -1.89 6.70 11.63
N TYR A 144 -1.33 6.12 10.57
CA TYR A 144 -0.70 6.89 9.50
C TYR A 144 -1.75 7.66 8.68
N LYS A 145 -2.91 7.05 8.43
CA LYS A 145 -4.04 7.69 7.76
C LYS A 145 -4.60 8.86 8.56
N ALA A 146 -4.58 8.77 9.89
CA ALA A 146 -5.10 9.81 10.76
C ALA A 146 -4.17 11.04 10.85
N TYR A 147 -2.85 10.84 10.73
CA TYR A 147 -1.88 11.90 11.00
C TYR A 147 -1.09 12.40 9.79
N LEU A 148 -0.95 11.63 8.70
CA LEU A 148 -0.28 12.10 7.48
C LEU A 148 -1.22 12.99 6.65
N SER A 149 -0.62 13.90 5.86
CA SER A 149 -1.33 14.56 4.75
C SER A 149 -1.82 13.51 3.75
N ASP A 150 -2.88 13.81 2.99
CA ASP A 150 -3.40 12.90 1.97
C ASP A 150 -2.32 12.49 0.95
N SER A 151 -1.48 13.44 0.52
CA SER A 151 -0.34 13.22 -0.39
C SER A 151 0.69 12.25 0.19
N ASN A 152 1.08 12.46 1.44
CA ASN A 152 2.04 11.60 2.12
C ASN A 152 1.47 10.21 2.40
N PHE A 153 0.19 10.13 2.82
CA PHE A 153 -0.46 8.84 3.04
C PHE A 153 -0.62 8.06 1.73
N GLN A 154 -0.96 8.73 0.63
CA GLN A 154 -1.01 8.10 -0.70
C GLN A 154 0.35 7.54 -1.12
N SER A 155 1.43 8.28 -0.88
CA SER A 155 2.80 7.83 -1.16
C SER A 155 3.18 6.62 -0.31
N LEU A 156 2.86 6.65 0.98
CA LEU A 156 3.09 5.53 1.90
C LEU A 156 2.26 4.29 1.51
N PHE A 157 1.01 4.50 1.12
CA PHE A 157 0.10 3.44 0.67
C PHE A 157 0.61 2.75 -0.61
N ALA A 158 1.19 3.50 -1.54
CA ALA A 158 1.82 2.93 -2.73
C ALA A 158 3.01 2.01 -2.36
N LEU A 159 3.86 2.42 -1.41
CA LEU A 159 4.96 1.58 -0.90
C LEU A 159 4.45 0.31 -0.22
N LEU A 160 3.38 0.43 0.59
CA LEU A 160 2.72 -0.71 1.24
C LEU A 160 2.22 -1.72 0.20
N LEU A 161 1.46 -1.27 -0.80
CA LEU A 161 0.93 -2.14 -1.85
C LEU A 161 2.04 -2.80 -2.66
N GLU A 162 3.05 -2.05 -3.08
CA GLU A 162 4.18 -2.59 -3.83
C GLU A 162 4.89 -3.72 -3.09
N SER A 163 5.00 -3.59 -1.77
CA SER A 163 5.61 -4.62 -0.93
C SER A 163 4.71 -5.82 -0.64
N LEU A 164 3.39 -5.68 -0.78
CA LEU A 164 2.41 -6.75 -0.60
C LEU A 164 2.23 -7.60 -1.86
N VAL A 165 2.17 -6.97 -3.04
CA VAL A 165 1.75 -7.64 -4.28
C VAL A 165 2.67 -8.79 -4.66
N ARG A 166 4.00 -8.59 -4.68
CA ARG A 166 4.93 -9.65 -5.12
C ARG A 166 4.89 -10.91 -4.22
N PRO A 167 4.95 -10.78 -2.88
CA PRO A 167 4.75 -11.94 -1.99
C PRO A 167 3.37 -12.60 -2.18
N TRP A 168 2.35 -11.81 -2.47
CA TRP A 168 0.99 -12.31 -2.67
C TRP A 168 0.84 -13.09 -3.98
N GLU A 169 1.41 -12.59 -5.08
CA GLU A 169 1.52 -13.34 -6.33
C GLU A 169 2.22 -14.68 -6.09
N LYS A 170 3.36 -14.66 -5.39
CA LYS A 170 4.10 -15.89 -5.06
C LYS A 170 3.28 -16.86 -4.20
N LEU A 171 2.51 -16.34 -3.25
CA LEU A 171 1.62 -17.14 -2.42
C LEU A 171 0.53 -17.79 -3.28
N ALA A 172 -0.13 -17.03 -4.16
CA ALA A 172 -1.16 -17.56 -5.07
C ALA A 172 -0.58 -18.66 -5.99
N MET A 173 0.61 -18.43 -6.54
CA MET A 173 1.33 -19.42 -7.37
C MET A 173 1.81 -20.66 -6.61
N GLY A 174 1.71 -20.68 -5.27
CA GLY A 174 2.08 -21.81 -4.42
C GLY A 174 0.90 -22.62 -3.90
N LEU A 175 -0.34 -22.26 -4.27
CA LEU A 175 -1.57 -22.93 -3.86
C LEU A 175 -2.12 -23.83 -4.97
N GLN A 176 -3.05 -24.70 -4.60
CA GLN A 176 -3.84 -25.51 -5.53
C GLN A 176 -5.31 -25.11 -5.44
N TYR A 177 -6.02 -25.23 -6.56
CA TYR A 177 -7.37 -24.73 -6.74
C TYR A 177 -8.27 -25.78 -7.37
N THR A 178 -9.38 -26.12 -6.72
CA THR A 178 -10.53 -26.73 -7.42
C THR A 178 -11.33 -25.62 -8.13
N ASP A 179 -12.32 -25.97 -8.96
CA ASP A 179 -13.17 -24.95 -9.61
C ASP A 179 -13.88 -24.05 -8.58
N PHE A 180 -14.43 -24.62 -7.50
CA PHE A 180 -14.98 -23.85 -6.37
C PHE A 180 -13.91 -22.98 -5.70
N GLY A 181 -12.69 -23.51 -5.58
CA GLY A 181 -11.53 -22.79 -5.09
C GLY A 181 -11.15 -21.56 -5.89
N ALA A 182 -11.11 -21.71 -7.22
CA ALA A 182 -10.80 -20.65 -8.16
C ALA A 182 -11.83 -19.51 -8.07
N VAL A 183 -13.11 -19.84 -8.03
CA VAL A 183 -14.20 -18.86 -7.84
C VAL A 183 -14.08 -18.16 -6.49
N ARG A 184 -13.77 -18.91 -5.42
CA ARG A 184 -13.60 -18.33 -4.08
C ARG A 184 -12.40 -17.37 -4.03
N PHE A 185 -11.28 -17.76 -4.62
CA PHE A 185 -10.08 -16.92 -4.69
C PHE A 185 -10.34 -15.62 -5.45
N GLU A 186 -11.03 -15.70 -6.60
CA GLU A 186 -11.42 -14.51 -7.37
C GLU A 186 -12.27 -13.55 -6.51
N ARG A 187 -13.26 -14.08 -5.78
CA ARG A 187 -14.10 -13.29 -4.86
C ARG A 187 -13.28 -12.65 -3.75
N ASP A 188 -12.33 -13.37 -3.15
CA ASP A 188 -11.43 -12.84 -2.12
C ASP A 188 -10.60 -11.67 -2.65
N ILE A 189 -9.94 -11.84 -3.81
CA ILE A 189 -9.13 -10.79 -4.43
C ILE A 189 -10.00 -9.57 -4.76
N LYS A 190 -11.17 -9.77 -5.39
CA LYS A 190 -12.09 -8.69 -5.74
C LYS A 190 -12.55 -7.90 -4.52
N ASN A 191 -12.90 -8.59 -3.43
CA ASN A 191 -13.32 -7.95 -2.18
C ASN A 191 -12.20 -7.14 -1.53
N ILE A 192 -10.97 -7.65 -1.55
CA ILE A 192 -9.81 -6.91 -1.01
C ILE A 192 -9.47 -5.72 -1.90
N VAL A 193 -9.45 -5.87 -3.22
CA VAL A 193 -9.23 -4.76 -4.17
C VAL A 193 -10.26 -3.65 -3.93
N ASN A 194 -11.55 -4.00 -3.77
CA ASN A 194 -12.60 -3.04 -3.45
C ASN A 194 -12.35 -2.31 -2.11
N PHE A 195 -11.91 -3.04 -1.08
CA PHE A 195 -11.54 -2.43 0.20
C PHE A 195 -10.35 -1.48 0.06
N LEU A 196 -9.31 -1.87 -0.67
CA LEU A 196 -8.10 -1.07 -0.91
C LEU A 196 -8.41 0.21 -1.70
N ASN A 197 -9.30 0.13 -2.69
CA ASN A 197 -9.77 1.30 -3.45
C ASN A 197 -10.43 2.36 -2.56
N ASN A 198 -11.05 1.95 -1.45
CA ASN A 198 -11.70 2.85 -0.49
C ASN A 198 -10.73 3.41 0.57
N GLN A 199 -9.44 3.08 0.52
CA GLN A 199 -8.48 3.57 1.52
C GLN A 199 -7.98 4.98 1.27
N THR A 200 -7.93 5.43 0.01
CA THR A 200 -7.46 6.77 -0.36
C THR A 200 -8.30 7.35 -1.50
N SER A 201 -8.52 8.66 -1.51
CA SER A 201 -9.37 9.35 -2.50
C SER A 201 -8.86 9.25 -3.94
N PHE A 202 -7.56 9.02 -4.13
CA PHE A 202 -6.91 8.88 -5.44
C PHE A 202 -6.29 7.49 -5.68
N GLY A 203 -6.52 6.53 -4.77
CA GLY A 203 -5.89 5.21 -4.79
C GLY A 203 -6.38 4.27 -5.85
N LEU A 204 -7.52 4.56 -6.49
CA LEU A 204 -8.14 3.66 -7.47
C LEU A 204 -7.16 3.25 -8.58
N ASN A 205 -6.40 4.21 -9.13
CA ASN A 205 -5.45 3.96 -10.21
C ASN A 205 -4.24 3.14 -9.71
N VAL A 206 -3.72 3.47 -8.53
CA VAL A 206 -2.56 2.79 -7.93
C VAL A 206 -2.90 1.34 -7.59
N VAL A 207 -4.06 1.09 -6.96
CA VAL A 207 -4.52 -0.26 -6.63
C VAL A 207 -4.73 -1.07 -7.91
N ARG A 208 -5.41 -0.50 -8.92
CA ARG A 208 -5.64 -1.17 -10.21
C ARG A 208 -4.32 -1.56 -10.87
N GLU A 209 -3.37 -0.64 -10.94
CA GLU A 209 -2.07 -0.88 -11.56
C GLU A 209 -1.28 -1.97 -10.81
N LYS A 210 -1.21 -1.88 -9.48
CA LYS A 210 -0.43 -2.82 -8.66
C LYS A 210 -1.08 -4.21 -8.58
N MET A 211 -2.40 -4.31 -8.56
CA MET A 211 -3.13 -5.59 -8.40
C MET A 211 -3.42 -6.31 -9.73
N VAL A 212 -3.07 -5.73 -10.88
CA VAL A 212 -3.45 -6.26 -12.21
C VAL A 212 -3.03 -7.72 -12.42
N ARG A 213 -1.82 -8.09 -12.00
CA ARG A 213 -1.30 -9.45 -12.18
C ARG A 213 -2.02 -10.47 -11.29
N LEU A 214 -2.31 -10.12 -10.03
CA LEU A 214 -3.14 -10.95 -9.15
C LEU A 214 -4.55 -11.16 -9.71
N ASN A 215 -5.17 -10.11 -10.26
CA ASN A 215 -6.46 -10.24 -10.93
C ASN A 215 -6.37 -11.14 -12.17
N GLN A 216 -5.29 -11.05 -12.95
CA GLN A 216 -5.08 -11.93 -14.10
C GLN A 216 -4.83 -13.39 -13.68
N ILE A 217 -4.14 -13.65 -12.57
CA ILE A 217 -4.01 -15.00 -12.00
C ILE A 217 -5.40 -15.55 -11.65
N ALA A 218 -6.20 -14.77 -10.91
CA ALA A 218 -7.56 -15.17 -10.55
C ALA A 218 -8.45 -15.40 -11.79
N LEU A 219 -8.29 -14.58 -12.84
CA LEU A 219 -9.02 -14.73 -14.10
C LEU A 219 -8.65 -16.05 -14.81
N VAL A 220 -7.35 -16.31 -15.00
CA VAL A 220 -6.86 -17.53 -15.68
C VAL A 220 -7.30 -18.80 -14.95
N LEU A 221 -7.34 -18.79 -13.61
CA LEU A 221 -7.83 -19.92 -12.82
C LEU A 221 -9.31 -20.27 -13.11
N ASN A 222 -10.09 -19.31 -13.59
CA ASN A 222 -11.52 -19.47 -13.89
C ASN A 222 -11.81 -19.62 -15.39
N PHE A 223 -10.79 -19.77 -16.25
CA PHE A 223 -11.02 -19.95 -17.68
C PHE A 223 -11.60 -21.33 -18.02
N ASP A 224 -12.55 -21.32 -18.95
CA ASP A 224 -13.10 -22.52 -19.57
C ASP A 224 -12.21 -23.02 -20.72
N GLU A 225 -12.42 -24.25 -21.20
CA GLU A 225 -11.58 -24.89 -22.23
C GLU A 225 -11.49 -24.05 -23.53
N ASP A 226 -12.59 -23.39 -23.92
CA ASP A 226 -12.64 -22.53 -25.11
C ASP A 226 -11.79 -21.26 -24.95
N GLU A 227 -11.82 -20.64 -23.77
CA GLU A 227 -11.02 -19.45 -23.46
C GLU A 227 -9.53 -19.79 -23.38
N LEU A 228 -9.19 -21.00 -22.94
CA LEU A 228 -7.83 -21.53 -22.91
C LEU A 228 -7.28 -21.82 -24.31
N ALA A 229 -8.14 -22.26 -25.23
CA ALA A 229 -7.74 -22.51 -26.61
C ALA A 229 -7.37 -21.23 -27.37
N ASP A 230 -7.90 -20.07 -26.96
CA ASP A 230 -7.73 -18.80 -27.66
C ASP A 230 -7.42 -17.60 -26.72
N ILE A 231 -6.50 -17.82 -25.77
CA ILE A 231 -6.10 -16.84 -24.74
C ILE A 231 -5.69 -15.47 -25.31
N ASP A 232 -5.10 -15.45 -26.51
CA ASP A 232 -4.63 -14.22 -27.16
C ASP A 232 -5.80 -13.34 -27.67
N ASN A 233 -6.98 -13.93 -27.93
CA ASN A 233 -8.16 -13.22 -28.45
C ASN A 233 -9.21 -12.88 -27.39
N VAL A 234 -8.98 -13.20 -26.10
CA VAL A 234 -9.89 -12.89 -24.99
C VAL A 234 -9.98 -11.36 -24.72
N GLY A 235 -9.15 -10.54 -25.37
CA GLY A 235 -9.20 -9.07 -25.26
C GLY A 235 -8.61 -8.54 -23.94
N VAL A 236 -7.87 -9.38 -23.22
CA VAL A 236 -7.18 -9.01 -21.98
C VAL A 236 -5.78 -8.49 -22.30
N PRO A 237 -5.40 -7.28 -21.84
CA PRO A 237 -4.02 -6.81 -21.97
C PRO A 237 -3.13 -7.53 -20.95
N TRP A 238 -2.59 -8.69 -21.36
CA TRP A 238 -1.80 -9.57 -20.52
C TRP A 238 -0.55 -8.88 -19.94
N ARG A 239 -0.39 -9.00 -18.61
CA ARG A 239 0.82 -8.64 -17.85
C ARG A 239 1.56 -9.88 -17.35
N LEU A 240 0.93 -11.04 -17.46
CA LEU A 240 1.55 -12.35 -17.31
C LEU A 240 2.14 -12.76 -18.66
N SER A 241 3.31 -13.40 -18.63
CA SER A 241 3.88 -14.08 -19.79
C SER A 241 3.16 -15.41 -20.06
N SER A 242 3.27 -15.95 -21.27
CA SER A 242 2.65 -17.24 -21.62
C SER A 242 3.10 -18.39 -20.69
N ASN A 243 4.36 -18.37 -20.23
CA ASN A 243 4.86 -19.35 -19.25
C ASN A 243 4.21 -19.18 -17.87
N GLU A 244 4.01 -17.94 -17.40
CA GLU A 244 3.29 -17.69 -16.15
C GLU A 244 1.84 -18.13 -16.25
N ILE A 245 1.18 -17.89 -17.40
CA ILE A 245 -0.19 -18.35 -17.65
C ILE A 245 -0.25 -19.88 -17.58
N GLN A 246 0.66 -20.59 -18.26
CA GLN A 246 0.72 -22.05 -18.18
C GLN A 246 0.93 -22.54 -16.73
N GLN A 247 1.83 -21.90 -15.98
CA GLN A 247 2.04 -22.24 -14.57
C GLN A 247 0.78 -22.05 -13.73
N VAL A 248 -0.02 -21.01 -13.98
CA VAL A 248 -1.30 -20.80 -13.29
C VAL A 248 -2.29 -21.92 -13.59
N LEU A 249 -2.33 -22.41 -14.83
CA LEU A 249 -3.22 -23.51 -15.22
C LEU A 249 -2.85 -24.82 -14.52
N GLU A 250 -1.56 -25.07 -14.32
CA GLU A 250 -1.06 -26.25 -13.60
C GLU A 250 -1.43 -26.26 -12.10
N LEU A 251 -1.94 -25.14 -11.55
CA LEU A 251 -2.42 -25.05 -10.17
C LEU A 251 -3.84 -25.60 -9.98
N ARG A 252 -4.57 -25.86 -11.08
CA ARG A 252 -5.93 -26.42 -11.05
C ARG A 252 -5.88 -27.93 -10.81
N VAL A 253 -6.69 -28.43 -9.89
CA VAL A 253 -6.74 -29.85 -9.46
C VAL A 253 -8.14 -30.43 -9.42
#